data_AF-A0A2H0FKW6-F1
#
_entry.id   AF-A0A2H0FKW6-F1
#
_cell.length_a   1.000
_cell.length_b   1.000
_cell.length_c   1.000
_cell.angle_alpha   90.00
_cell.angle_beta   90.00
_cell.angle_gamma   90.00
#
_symmetry.space_group_name_H-M   'P 1'
#
loop_
_entity.id
_entity.type
_entity.pdbx_description
1 polymer ?
#
loop_
_entity_poly.entity_id
_entity_poly.type
_entity_poly.pdbx_seq_one_letter_code
_entity_poly.pdbx_strand_id
1 'polypeptide(L)'
;MTERTRTILFLICFALFVLTAHTIIFYSQGYRIDLNPPHGGKTITQTGGLFLKTEPKQVEIYLDGKLKKKTDFFFGSALIENLLPRKYKIEVKKEGYEPWEKNLEVKEKEVIEVKNIVLIPENPNFSILTEGIKEFWFSPDGKKIILKENPPAGGENGWALKLYDLERNVKSHLIDDKDVYPKGCDLLSLEFSKDSKEIYLNIGLQPTLHPPASGSLKEQEKNFVLGLDKVPPVLTERKITPQTEDIVTSQVFNGENYYLDNSGHLFKSSSKAKNGDERKFIDYPSAAKGEDEGEAFIDYGEKLTEKSFPVKAETEYKLNIFPDDTHPPPYIFLRENKTLYLFSPNSKSFEKFFENASFLKISPDLKKLLLLSDYEIWILFLKEIVSQPQRKAGEQLFLVRLSEKIGDCFWLNSDYLIFNAANKIKIAEIDDRDKINIVDIAEVDELPFISTHRPLSEEEARVFENPEIFWNQFDKKLYILSGENLSQSGKLLP
;
A
#
# COMPACT_ATOMS: atom_id res chain seq x y z
N MET A 1 -13.26 62.11 52.50
CA MET A 1 -14.08 60.89 52.36
C MET A 1 -14.35 60.34 53.75
N THR A 2 -15.59 60.05 54.15
CA THR A 2 -15.87 59.50 55.49
C THR A 2 -15.50 58.02 55.55
N GLU A 3 -15.23 57.47 56.74
CA GLU A 3 -14.91 56.04 56.90
C GLU A 3 -15.99 55.14 56.28
N ARG A 4 -17.27 55.50 56.46
CA ARG A 4 -18.40 54.79 55.86
C ARG A 4 -18.33 54.77 54.33
N THR A 5 -18.01 55.90 53.69
CA THR A 5 -17.88 55.96 52.22
C THR A 5 -16.71 55.10 51.72
N ARG A 6 -15.58 55.07 52.43
CA ARG A 6 -14.42 54.25 52.07
C ARG A 6 -14.72 52.76 52.19
N THR A 7 -15.42 52.34 53.24
CA THR A 7 -15.86 50.95 53.44
C THR A 7 -16.87 50.51 52.37
N ILE A 8 -17.85 51.35 52.02
CA ILE A 8 -18.83 51.04 50.96
C ILE A 8 -18.13 50.88 49.61
N LEU A 9 -17.21 51.80 49.26
CA LEU A 9 -16.44 51.72 48.02
C LEU A 9 -15.62 50.42 47.96
N PHE A 10 -14.94 50.07 49.06
CA PHE A 10 -14.18 48.82 49.15
C PHE A 10 -15.07 47.59 48.93
N LEU A 11 -16.24 47.52 49.57
CA LEU A 11 -17.17 46.40 49.40
C LEU A 11 -17.70 46.29 47.97
N ILE A 12 -17.99 47.41 47.31
CA ILE A 12 -18.40 47.42 45.89
C ILE A 12 -17.27 46.91 44.99
N CYS A 13 -16.06 47.43 45.17
CA CYS A 13 -14.89 46.98 44.40
C CYS A 13 -14.59 45.50 44.64
N PHE A 14 -14.71 45.02 45.88
CA PHE A 14 -14.52 43.62 46.23
C PHE A 14 -15.58 42.73 45.57
N ALA A 15 -16.87 43.11 45.63
CA ALA A 15 -17.95 42.37 44.97
C ALA A 15 -17.76 42.33 43.44
N LEU A 16 -17.40 43.46 42.83
CA LEU A 16 -17.08 43.53 41.40
C LEU A 16 -15.86 42.67 41.04
N PHE A 17 -14.82 42.68 41.87
CA PHE A 17 -13.64 41.85 41.68
C PHE A 17 -14.00 40.36 41.73
N VAL A 18 -14.78 39.93 42.73
CA VAL A 18 -15.23 38.54 42.83
C VAL A 18 -16.03 38.15 41.58
N LEU A 19 -17.01 38.95 41.15
CA LEU A 19 -17.82 38.65 39.96
C LEU A 19 -17.00 38.59 38.67
N THR A 20 -16.15 39.58 38.43
CA THR A 20 -15.30 39.66 37.24
C THR A 20 -14.24 38.57 37.21
N ALA A 21 -13.55 38.32 38.33
CA ALA A 21 -12.52 37.28 38.41
C ALA A 21 -13.09 35.89 38.12
N HIS A 22 -14.24 35.53 38.70
CA HIS A 22 -14.86 34.23 38.44
C HIS A 22 -15.31 34.12 36.98
N THR A 23 -15.89 35.19 36.41
CA THR A 23 -16.32 35.21 35.00
C THR A 23 -15.13 35.02 34.06
N ILE A 24 -14.00 35.67 34.33
CA ILE A 24 -12.75 35.53 33.57
C ILE A 24 -12.19 34.10 33.71
N ILE A 25 -12.20 33.53 34.92
CA ILE A 25 -11.74 32.15 35.16
C ILE A 25 -12.58 31.17 34.35
N PHE A 26 -13.91 31.22 34.46
CA PHE A 26 -14.80 30.35 33.68
C PHE A 26 -14.61 30.56 32.17
N TYR A 27 -14.47 31.80 31.72
CA TYR A 27 -14.20 32.10 30.32
C TYR A 27 -12.87 31.48 29.84
N SER A 28 -11.82 31.57 30.66
CA SER A 28 -10.50 30.99 30.37
C SER A 28 -10.48 29.47 30.39
N GLN A 29 -11.35 28.84 31.19
CA GLN A 29 -11.60 27.39 31.20
C GLN A 29 -12.50 26.91 30.05
N GLY A 30 -12.83 27.80 29.10
CA GLY A 30 -13.60 27.46 27.90
C GLY A 30 -15.11 27.44 28.10
N TYR A 31 -15.65 27.89 29.25
CA TYR A 31 -17.10 27.97 29.44
C TYR A 31 -17.72 29.02 28.52
N ARG A 32 -18.75 28.63 27.78
CA ARG A 32 -19.54 29.49 26.90
C ARG A 32 -21.02 29.22 27.13
N ILE A 33 -21.85 30.24 26.89
CA ILE A 33 -23.30 30.10 26.87
C ILE A 33 -23.69 29.70 25.45
N ASP A 34 -24.22 28.49 25.29
CA ASP A 34 -24.84 28.05 24.06
C ASP A 34 -26.32 28.46 24.07
N LEU A 35 -26.70 29.29 23.10
CA LEU A 35 -28.06 29.81 22.94
C LEU A 35 -28.93 28.93 22.05
N ASN A 36 -28.33 27.96 21.36
CA ASN A 36 -29.04 27.03 20.47
C ASN A 36 -28.40 25.63 20.50
N PRO A 37 -28.36 24.97 21.68
CA PRO A 37 -27.83 23.63 21.80
C PRO A 37 -28.71 22.63 21.05
N PRO A 38 -28.18 21.45 20.66
CA PRO A 38 -28.92 20.44 19.90
C PRO A 38 -30.25 19.99 20.52
N HIS A 39 -30.37 20.06 21.86
CA HIS A 39 -31.57 19.67 22.60
C HIS A 39 -32.52 20.84 22.91
N GLY A 40 -32.24 22.05 22.41
CA GLY A 40 -33.02 23.27 22.63
C GLY A 40 -32.76 23.96 23.98
N GLY A 41 -33.13 25.24 24.09
CA GLY A 41 -32.97 26.05 25.30
C GLY A 41 -31.65 26.85 25.36
N LYS A 42 -31.16 27.12 26.57
CA LYS A 42 -29.86 27.75 26.81
C LYS A 42 -29.06 26.88 27.77
N THR A 43 -27.82 26.56 27.41
CA THR A 43 -26.95 25.73 28.26
C THR A 43 -25.59 26.40 28.43
N ILE A 44 -24.92 26.07 29.53
CA ILE A 44 -23.52 26.44 29.74
C ILE A 44 -22.70 25.19 29.40
N THR A 45 -21.78 25.32 28.45
CA THR A 45 -20.97 24.23 27.92
C THR A 45 -19.50 24.63 27.87
N GLN A 46 -18.59 23.67 27.85
CA GLN A 46 -17.16 23.92 27.63
C GLN A 46 -16.80 23.67 26.17
N THR A 47 -16.07 24.60 25.58
CA THR A 47 -15.68 24.50 24.17
C THR A 47 -14.73 23.35 23.91
N GLY A 48 -14.78 22.81 22.70
CA GLY A 48 -13.75 21.96 22.13
C GLY A 48 -12.85 22.71 21.14
N GLY A 49 -12.09 21.94 20.37
CA GLY A 49 -11.23 22.46 19.30
C GLY A 49 -11.13 21.53 18.10
N LEU A 50 -10.54 22.05 17.03
CA LEU A 50 -10.24 21.32 15.81
C LEU A 50 -8.80 21.60 15.41
N PHE A 51 -7.99 20.54 15.32
CA PHE A 51 -6.63 20.58 14.82
C PHE A 51 -6.56 19.89 13.46
N LEU A 52 -6.18 20.66 12.43
CA LEU A 52 -5.98 20.15 11.07
C LEU A 52 -4.51 20.28 10.71
N LYS A 53 -3.97 19.28 10.01
CA LYS A 53 -2.67 19.35 9.36
C LYS A 53 -2.81 18.85 7.93
N THR A 54 -2.30 19.65 7.00
CA THR A 54 -2.60 19.54 5.58
C THR A 54 -1.33 19.55 4.75
N GLU A 55 -1.40 18.87 3.62
CA GLU A 55 -0.42 18.89 2.56
C GLU A 55 -1.18 19.11 1.23
N PRO A 56 -0.93 20.20 0.48
CA PRO A 56 0.10 21.23 0.69
C PRO A 56 -0.19 22.17 1.88
N LYS A 57 0.78 23.05 2.17
CA LYS A 57 0.67 24.10 3.20
C LYS A 57 -0.08 25.33 2.69
N GLN A 58 -0.45 26.23 3.60
CA GLN A 58 -1.18 27.49 3.33
C GLN A 58 -2.53 27.28 2.64
N VAL A 59 -3.29 26.29 3.11
CA VAL A 59 -4.65 26.02 2.63
C VAL A 59 -5.67 26.80 3.46
N GLU A 60 -6.84 27.04 2.90
CA GLU A 60 -7.94 27.73 3.55
C GLU A 60 -8.85 26.73 4.26
N ILE A 61 -9.26 27.04 5.49
CA ILE A 61 -10.14 26.19 6.30
C ILE A 61 -11.47 26.91 6.54
N TYR A 62 -12.55 26.29 6.11
CA TYR A 62 -13.91 26.75 6.24
C TYR A 62 -14.66 25.88 7.25
N LEU A 63 -15.43 26.52 8.14
CA LEU A 63 -16.39 25.85 9.02
C LEU A 63 -17.79 26.37 8.72
N ASP A 64 -18.72 25.47 8.38
CA ASP A 64 -20.10 25.77 8.01
C ASP A 64 -20.16 26.83 6.89
N GLY A 65 -19.28 26.71 5.89
CA GLY A 65 -19.17 27.62 4.74
C GLY A 65 -18.48 28.97 5.02
N LYS A 66 -17.98 29.20 6.25
CA LYS A 66 -17.30 30.45 6.62
C LYS A 66 -15.80 30.23 6.78
N LEU A 67 -14.98 31.03 6.10
CA LEU A 67 -13.52 31.02 6.26
C LEU A 67 -13.16 31.32 7.72
N LYS A 68 -12.41 30.41 8.36
CA LYS A 68 -11.98 30.55 9.76
C LYS A 68 -10.50 30.90 9.88
N LYS A 69 -9.66 30.20 9.13
CA LYS A 69 -8.21 30.30 9.25
C LYS A 69 -7.53 29.77 7.98
N LYS A 70 -6.24 30.04 7.84
CA LYS A 70 -5.36 29.33 6.91
C LYS A 70 -4.36 28.48 7.68
N THR A 71 -3.89 27.38 7.09
CA THR A 71 -2.79 26.63 7.71
C THR A 71 -1.50 27.42 7.70
N ASP A 72 -0.68 27.20 8.72
CA ASP A 72 0.58 27.91 8.89
C ASP A 72 1.59 27.53 7.77
N PHE A 73 2.50 28.46 7.49
CA PHE A 73 3.49 28.31 6.41
C PHE A 73 4.55 27.21 6.70
N PHE A 74 4.86 26.95 7.97
CA PHE A 74 6.00 26.09 8.34
C PHE A 74 5.60 24.62 8.44
N PHE A 75 4.50 24.32 9.13
CA PHE A 75 4.05 22.98 9.48
C PHE A 75 2.77 22.56 8.74
N GLY A 76 2.10 23.48 8.03
CA GLY A 76 0.84 23.19 7.34
C GLY A 76 -0.29 22.85 8.31
N SER A 77 -0.26 23.40 9.52
CA SER A 77 -1.21 23.09 10.59
C SER A 77 -2.10 24.27 10.96
N ALA A 78 -3.26 23.99 11.54
CA ALA A 78 -4.15 24.99 12.11
C ALA A 78 -4.93 24.40 13.29
N LEU A 79 -4.83 25.08 14.43
CA LEU A 79 -5.73 24.88 15.57
C LEU A 79 -6.82 25.96 15.55
N ILE A 80 -8.08 25.53 15.57
CA ILE A 80 -9.28 26.35 15.75
C ILE A 80 -9.87 26.01 17.12
N GLU A 81 -9.77 26.94 18.05
CA GLU A 81 -10.22 26.77 19.43
C GLU A 81 -11.60 27.42 19.65
N ASN A 82 -12.15 27.26 20.85
CA ASN A 82 -13.40 27.90 21.27
C ASN A 82 -14.61 27.49 20.42
N LEU A 83 -14.64 26.25 19.93
CA LEU A 83 -15.76 25.70 19.19
C LEU A 83 -16.82 25.18 20.16
N LEU A 84 -18.07 25.61 19.99
CA LEU A 84 -19.20 25.03 20.73
C LEU A 84 -19.36 23.57 20.34
N PRO A 85 -19.73 22.66 21.26
CA PRO A 85 -19.93 21.25 20.94
C PRO A 85 -21.12 21.04 20.00
N ARG A 86 -20.83 20.65 18.77
CA ARG A 86 -21.80 20.34 17.71
C ARG A 86 -21.08 19.73 16.51
N LYS A 87 -21.85 19.28 15.52
CA LYS A 87 -21.32 18.92 14.20
C LYS A 87 -20.98 20.18 13.40
N TYR A 88 -19.81 20.19 12.78
CA TYR A 88 -19.36 21.23 11.85
C TYR A 88 -19.08 20.61 10.49
N LYS A 89 -19.54 21.26 9.42
CA LYS A 89 -19.05 20.97 8.07
C LYS A 89 -17.68 21.62 7.93
N ILE A 90 -16.63 20.81 7.87
CA ILE A 90 -15.24 21.23 7.68
C ILE A 90 -14.93 21.09 6.20
N GLU A 91 -14.40 22.14 5.61
CA GLU A 91 -13.95 22.15 4.22
C GLU A 91 -12.56 22.77 4.15
N VAL A 92 -11.64 22.09 3.48
CA VAL A 92 -10.25 22.50 3.31
C VAL A 92 -10.00 22.69 1.81
N LYS A 93 -9.59 23.91 1.45
CA LYS A 93 -9.53 24.36 0.06
C LYS A 93 -8.19 25.00 -0.30
N LYS A 94 -7.77 24.80 -1.53
CA LYS A 94 -6.69 25.55 -2.17
C LYS A 94 -6.92 25.59 -3.67
N GLU A 95 -6.59 26.70 -4.30
CA GLU A 95 -6.69 26.85 -5.76
C GLU A 95 -5.84 25.80 -6.49
N GLY A 96 -6.43 25.14 -7.48
CA GLY A 96 -5.81 24.07 -8.28
C GLY A 96 -5.80 22.69 -7.60
N TYR A 97 -6.50 22.53 -6.49
CA TYR A 97 -6.62 21.28 -5.75
C TYR A 97 -8.07 20.97 -5.40
N GLU A 98 -8.39 19.69 -5.45
CA GLU A 98 -9.68 19.15 -5.03
C GLU A 98 -9.92 19.43 -3.54
N PRO A 99 -11.11 19.92 -3.16
CA PRO A 99 -11.42 20.22 -1.78
C PRO A 99 -11.55 18.94 -0.97
N TRP A 100 -11.12 19.01 0.28
CA TRP A 100 -11.38 17.96 1.27
C TRP A 100 -12.54 18.39 2.17
N GLU A 101 -13.53 17.53 2.36
CA GLU A 101 -14.70 17.82 3.19
C GLU A 101 -15.00 16.70 4.19
N LYS A 102 -15.36 17.06 5.42
CA LYS A 102 -15.97 16.15 6.41
C LYS A 102 -16.91 16.87 7.37
N ASN A 103 -17.94 16.17 7.83
CA ASN A 103 -18.82 16.56 8.91
C ASN A 103 -18.37 15.90 10.21
N LEU A 104 -17.66 16.63 11.06
CA LEU A 104 -17.12 16.09 12.32
C LEU A 104 -17.82 16.71 13.54
N GLU A 105 -18.04 15.90 14.57
CA GLU A 105 -18.67 16.32 15.83
C GLU A 105 -17.62 16.77 16.85
N VAL A 106 -17.62 18.06 17.18
CA VAL A 106 -16.80 18.60 18.28
C VAL A 106 -17.54 18.34 19.59
N LYS A 107 -16.82 17.78 20.58
CA LYS A 107 -17.34 17.52 21.93
C LYS A 107 -16.71 18.46 22.96
N GLU A 108 -17.34 18.53 24.13
CA GLU A 108 -16.82 19.33 25.25
C GLU A 108 -15.43 18.86 25.66
N LYS A 109 -14.50 19.82 25.84
CA LYS A 109 -13.11 19.57 26.27
C LYS A 109 -12.29 18.67 25.33
N GLU A 110 -12.78 18.41 24.13
CA GLU A 110 -12.10 17.54 23.17
C GLU A 110 -11.56 18.37 22.00
N VAL A 111 -10.36 18.02 21.54
CA VAL A 111 -9.81 18.50 20.28
C VAL A 111 -9.91 17.37 19.25
N ILE A 112 -10.67 17.58 18.19
CA ILE A 112 -10.67 16.65 17.06
C ILE A 112 -9.38 16.88 16.29
N GLU A 113 -8.64 15.81 16.00
CA GLU A 113 -7.41 15.88 15.21
C GLU A 113 -7.58 15.23 13.84
N VAL A 114 -7.16 15.92 12.79
CA VAL A 114 -7.05 15.37 11.43
C VAL A 114 -5.64 15.71 10.93
N LYS A 115 -4.71 14.75 11.07
CA LYS A 115 -3.27 15.03 10.96
C LYS A 115 -2.69 14.87 9.55
N ASN A 116 -3.41 14.21 8.64
CA ASN A 116 -2.92 13.83 7.32
C ASN A 116 -3.99 14.15 6.27
N ILE A 117 -4.31 15.44 6.07
CA ILE A 117 -5.17 15.86 4.96
C ILE A 117 -4.29 16.08 3.74
N VAL A 118 -4.52 15.35 2.66
CA VAL A 118 -3.82 15.56 1.39
C VAL A 118 -4.82 16.14 0.41
N LEU A 119 -4.58 17.37 -0.05
CA LEU A 119 -5.34 17.91 -1.17
C LEU A 119 -4.70 17.43 -2.48
N ILE A 120 -5.52 16.84 -3.33
CA ILE A 120 -5.10 16.24 -4.60
C ILE A 120 -5.17 17.30 -5.70
N PRO A 121 -4.15 17.46 -6.56
CA PRO A 121 -4.24 18.41 -7.68
C PRO A 121 -5.42 18.07 -8.60
N GLU A 122 -6.21 19.06 -9.01
CA GLU A 122 -7.39 18.86 -9.89
C GLU A 122 -6.99 18.32 -11.26
N ASN A 123 -5.85 18.78 -11.79
CA ASN A 123 -5.36 18.41 -13.13
C ASN A 123 -3.89 17.99 -13.05
N PRO A 124 -3.59 16.75 -12.61
CA PRO A 124 -2.23 16.24 -12.64
C PRO A 124 -1.71 16.17 -14.07
N ASN A 125 -0.46 16.60 -14.29
CA ASN A 125 0.18 16.50 -15.60
C ASN A 125 0.61 15.05 -15.86
N PHE A 126 0.34 14.53 -17.05
CA PHE A 126 0.80 13.21 -17.50
C PHE A 126 1.64 13.35 -18.78
N SER A 127 2.69 12.53 -18.88
CA SER A 127 3.59 12.51 -20.04
C SER A 127 3.96 11.08 -20.39
N ILE A 128 4.17 10.79 -21.68
CA ILE A 128 4.68 9.49 -22.12
C ILE A 128 6.14 9.37 -21.64
N LEU A 129 6.45 8.27 -20.95
CA LEU A 129 7.82 7.88 -20.63
C LEU A 129 8.45 7.16 -21.82
N THR A 130 7.74 6.20 -22.39
CA THR A 130 8.18 5.41 -23.55
C THR A 130 7.00 4.65 -24.17
N GLU A 131 7.11 4.34 -25.46
CA GLU A 131 6.12 3.59 -26.25
C GLU A 131 6.63 2.17 -26.57
N GLY A 132 5.73 1.31 -27.07
CA GLY A 132 6.04 -0.07 -27.48
C GLY A 132 6.27 -1.04 -26.32
N ILE A 133 5.75 -0.72 -25.13
CA ILE A 133 5.93 -1.51 -23.91
C ILE A 133 4.82 -2.53 -23.78
N LYS A 134 5.17 -3.80 -23.61
CA LYS A 134 4.20 -4.87 -23.35
C LYS A 134 3.95 -5.08 -21.86
N GLU A 135 5.02 -5.06 -21.08
CA GLU A 135 5.01 -5.28 -19.63
C GLU A 135 6.16 -4.48 -19.00
N PHE A 136 6.05 -4.16 -17.71
CA PHE A 136 7.10 -3.47 -16.98
C PHE A 136 7.21 -3.94 -15.52
N TRP A 137 8.40 -3.83 -14.94
CA TRP A 137 8.65 -4.19 -13.55
C TRP A 137 9.53 -3.15 -12.87
N PHE A 138 9.09 -2.65 -11.73
CA PHE A 138 9.91 -1.78 -10.89
C PHE A 138 10.86 -2.59 -10.01
N SER A 139 12.08 -2.09 -9.84
CA SER A 139 12.99 -2.60 -8.82
C SER A 139 12.43 -2.32 -7.41
N PRO A 140 12.71 -3.16 -6.40
CA PRO A 140 12.24 -2.95 -5.03
C PRO A 140 12.63 -1.61 -4.41
N ASP A 141 13.75 -1.02 -4.82
CA ASP A 141 14.18 0.33 -4.41
C ASP A 141 13.45 1.47 -5.15
N GLY A 142 12.65 1.16 -6.18
CA GLY A 142 11.89 2.10 -6.98
C GLY A 142 12.72 2.92 -7.97
N LYS A 143 14.01 2.60 -8.15
CA LYS A 143 14.95 3.42 -8.94
C LYS A 143 15.11 2.97 -10.39
N LYS A 144 14.71 1.73 -10.70
CA LYS A 144 14.86 1.14 -12.03
C LYS A 144 13.56 0.50 -12.49
N ILE A 145 13.36 0.49 -13.80
CA ILE A 145 12.25 -0.19 -14.45
C ILE A 145 12.83 -1.16 -15.49
N ILE A 146 12.41 -2.42 -15.45
CA ILE A 146 12.59 -3.33 -16.58
C ILE A 146 11.39 -3.16 -17.51
N LEU A 147 11.67 -2.96 -18.79
CA LEU A 147 10.67 -2.76 -19.84
C LEU A 147 10.77 -3.93 -20.82
N LYS A 148 9.66 -4.64 -21.04
CA LYS A 148 9.55 -5.66 -22.10
C LYS A 148 8.99 -5.02 -23.35
N GLU A 149 9.71 -5.17 -24.45
CA GLU A 149 9.38 -4.60 -25.75
C GLU A 149 9.47 -5.68 -26.83
N ASN A 150 8.89 -5.39 -27.99
CA ASN A 150 9.16 -6.17 -29.19
C ASN A 150 10.64 -6.00 -29.61
N PRO A 151 11.25 -7.02 -30.24
CA PRO A 151 12.65 -6.96 -30.62
C PRO A 151 12.91 -5.84 -31.65
N PRO A 152 14.05 -5.14 -31.56
CA PRO A 152 14.35 -3.94 -32.35
C PRO A 152 14.43 -4.17 -33.87
N ALA A 153 14.47 -5.43 -34.33
CA ALA A 153 14.67 -5.79 -35.74
C ALA A 153 13.37 -6.10 -36.52
N GLY A 154 12.18 -5.78 -35.99
CA GLY A 154 10.91 -5.98 -36.70
C GLY A 154 10.57 -7.45 -36.99
N GLY A 155 11.23 -8.40 -36.32
CA GLY A 155 10.85 -9.81 -36.36
C GLY A 155 9.60 -10.03 -35.51
N GLU A 156 8.56 -10.61 -36.11
CA GLU A 156 7.24 -10.79 -35.46
C GLU A 156 7.28 -11.72 -34.23
N ASN A 157 8.37 -12.46 -34.02
CA ASN A 157 8.53 -13.40 -32.91
C ASN A 157 9.80 -13.09 -32.10
N GLY A 158 9.64 -12.68 -30.85
CA GLY A 158 10.71 -12.46 -29.87
C GLY A 158 10.36 -11.38 -28.85
N TRP A 159 11.25 -11.13 -27.88
CA TRP A 159 11.12 -10.06 -26.91
C TRP A 159 12.49 -9.47 -26.57
N ALA A 160 12.51 -8.20 -26.16
CA ALA A 160 13.70 -7.54 -25.64
C ALA A 160 13.40 -6.93 -24.28
N LEU A 161 14.31 -7.11 -23.33
CA LEU A 161 14.29 -6.40 -22.05
C LEU A 161 15.21 -5.19 -22.12
N LYS A 162 14.70 -4.06 -21.64
CA LYS A 162 15.45 -2.82 -21.47
C LYS A 162 15.40 -2.38 -20.01
N LEU A 163 16.47 -1.76 -19.55
CA LEU A 163 16.58 -1.16 -18.23
C LEU A 163 16.41 0.35 -18.35
N TYR A 164 15.44 0.90 -17.63
CA TYR A 164 15.27 2.34 -17.44
C TYR A 164 15.77 2.73 -16.06
N ASP A 165 16.82 3.56 -15.98
CA ASP A 165 17.32 4.16 -14.75
C ASP A 165 16.61 5.50 -14.52
N LEU A 166 15.79 5.58 -13.47
CA LEU A 166 14.99 6.76 -13.16
C LEU A 166 15.82 7.92 -12.61
N GLU A 167 16.96 7.65 -11.98
CA GLU A 167 17.84 8.69 -11.44
C GLU A 167 18.62 9.36 -12.57
N ARG A 168 19.06 8.58 -13.56
CA ARG A 168 19.83 9.07 -14.71
C ARG A 168 18.95 9.49 -15.87
N ASN A 169 17.68 9.08 -15.87
CA ASN A 169 16.77 9.23 -16.99
C ASN A 169 17.33 8.60 -18.28
N VAL A 170 17.91 7.41 -18.15
CA VAL A 170 18.58 6.68 -19.24
C VAL A 170 17.94 5.31 -19.43
N LYS A 171 17.62 5.00 -20.69
CA LYS A 171 17.14 3.70 -21.13
C LYS A 171 18.27 2.96 -21.85
N SER A 172 18.64 1.78 -21.36
CA SER A 172 19.67 0.93 -21.95
C SER A 172 19.11 -0.44 -22.32
N HIS A 173 19.62 -1.04 -23.40
CA HIS A 173 19.33 -2.43 -23.70
C HIS A 173 19.93 -3.35 -22.63
N LEU A 174 19.21 -4.42 -22.27
CA LEU A 174 19.62 -5.36 -21.25
C LEU A 174 19.95 -6.72 -21.86
N ILE A 175 18.95 -7.43 -22.39
CA ILE A 175 19.06 -8.70 -23.10
C ILE A 175 17.86 -8.88 -24.05
N ASP A 176 17.98 -9.76 -25.03
CA ASP A 176 16.85 -10.27 -25.81
C ASP A 176 16.66 -11.80 -25.71
N ASP A 177 15.60 -12.31 -26.34
CA ASP A 177 15.27 -13.74 -26.37
C ASP A 177 16.42 -14.60 -26.95
N LYS A 178 17.17 -14.08 -27.91
CA LYS A 178 18.28 -14.79 -28.58
C LYS A 178 19.54 -14.81 -27.72
N ASP A 179 19.76 -13.79 -26.89
CA ASP A 179 20.81 -13.78 -25.87
C ASP A 179 20.59 -14.88 -24.81
N VAL A 180 19.33 -15.19 -24.50
CA VAL A 180 18.97 -16.26 -23.55
C VAL A 180 19.02 -17.62 -24.23
N TYR A 181 18.31 -17.77 -25.36
CA TYR A 181 18.28 -19.01 -26.13
C TYR A 181 18.27 -18.73 -27.63
N PRO A 182 19.33 -19.08 -28.38
CA PRO A 182 19.46 -18.70 -29.79
C PRO A 182 18.34 -19.17 -30.74
N LYS A 183 17.51 -20.14 -30.33
CA LYS A 183 16.37 -20.64 -31.13
C LYS A 183 15.05 -19.90 -30.83
N GLY A 184 15.07 -18.90 -29.96
CA GLY A 184 13.88 -18.22 -29.46
C GLY A 184 13.30 -18.89 -28.23
N CYS A 185 12.79 -18.08 -27.30
CA CYS A 185 12.17 -18.53 -26.06
C CYS A 185 11.15 -17.51 -25.56
N ASP A 186 10.22 -17.96 -24.73
CA ASP A 186 9.18 -17.12 -24.15
C ASP A 186 9.52 -16.75 -22.71
N LEU A 187 9.36 -15.47 -22.35
CA LEU A 187 9.50 -15.00 -20.97
C LEU A 187 8.20 -15.29 -20.22
N LEU A 188 8.27 -16.23 -19.26
CA LEU A 188 7.13 -16.64 -18.44
C LEU A 188 6.95 -15.74 -17.21
N SER A 189 8.05 -15.39 -16.53
CA SER A 189 8.02 -14.45 -15.41
C SER A 189 9.36 -13.75 -15.19
N LEU A 190 9.28 -12.58 -14.56
CA LEU A 190 10.42 -11.78 -14.13
C LEU A 190 10.20 -11.31 -12.70
N GLU A 191 11.19 -11.54 -11.84
CA GLU A 191 11.17 -11.05 -10.46
C GLU A 191 12.51 -10.40 -10.09
N PHE A 192 12.46 -9.30 -9.35
CA PHE A 192 13.67 -8.68 -8.82
C PHE A 192 14.14 -9.37 -7.53
N SER A 193 15.46 -9.42 -7.35
CA SER A 193 16.05 -9.66 -6.03
C SER A 193 15.65 -8.55 -5.06
N LYS A 194 15.49 -8.87 -3.77
CA LYS A 194 15.10 -7.89 -2.73
C LYS A 194 16.03 -6.69 -2.64
N ASP A 195 17.31 -6.86 -2.98
CA ASP A 195 18.33 -5.81 -2.97
C ASP A 195 18.43 -5.03 -4.30
N SER A 196 17.55 -5.30 -5.27
CA SER A 196 17.47 -4.63 -6.58
C SER A 196 18.72 -4.79 -7.47
N LYS A 197 19.57 -5.79 -7.20
CA LYS A 197 20.82 -6.04 -7.95
C LYS A 197 20.71 -7.13 -8.99
N GLU A 198 19.76 -8.05 -8.86
CA GLU A 198 19.59 -9.17 -9.78
C GLU A 198 18.12 -9.25 -10.23
N ILE A 199 17.90 -9.80 -11.41
CA ILE A 199 16.58 -10.24 -11.85
C ILE A 199 16.60 -11.75 -12.10
N TYR A 200 15.53 -12.41 -11.67
CA TYR A 200 15.26 -13.82 -11.90
C TYR A 200 14.29 -13.94 -13.06
N LEU A 201 14.65 -14.74 -14.05
CA LEU A 201 13.89 -14.95 -15.28
C LEU A 201 13.45 -16.41 -15.34
N ASN A 202 12.15 -16.67 -15.44
CA ASN A 202 11.63 -17.98 -15.84
C ASN A 202 11.32 -17.96 -17.34
N ILE A 203 11.90 -18.90 -18.06
CA ILE A 203 11.92 -18.96 -19.52
C ILE A 203 11.32 -20.30 -19.98
N GLY A 204 10.31 -20.22 -20.85
CA GLY A 204 9.74 -21.35 -21.56
C GLY A 204 10.51 -21.60 -22.87
N LEU A 205 11.03 -22.81 -23.04
CA LEU A 205 11.67 -23.20 -24.29
C LEU A 205 10.63 -23.77 -25.26
N GLN A 206 10.49 -23.14 -26.43
CA GLN A 206 9.59 -23.64 -27.46
C GLN A 206 10.05 -25.01 -27.98
N PRO A 207 9.14 -25.97 -28.21
CA PRO A 207 9.50 -27.25 -28.79
C PRO A 207 10.02 -27.07 -30.22
N THR A 208 11.09 -27.78 -30.56
CA THR A 208 11.61 -27.82 -31.93
C THR A 208 10.53 -28.28 -32.92
N LEU A 209 10.53 -27.73 -34.14
CA LEU A 209 9.60 -27.97 -35.26
C LEU A 209 9.47 -29.44 -35.76
N HIS A 210 9.99 -30.44 -35.04
CA HIS A 210 9.81 -31.87 -35.35
C HIS A 210 9.34 -32.61 -34.09
N PRO A 211 8.02 -32.75 -33.86
CA PRO A 211 7.51 -33.52 -32.73
C PRO A 211 7.81 -35.02 -32.94
N PRO A 212 8.30 -35.76 -31.93
CA PRO A 212 8.32 -37.21 -31.98
C PRO A 212 6.88 -37.74 -32.02
N ALA A 213 6.63 -38.72 -32.89
CA ALA A 213 5.33 -39.32 -33.15
C ALA A 213 4.85 -40.26 -32.02
N SER A 214 4.83 -39.77 -30.78
CA SER A 214 4.06 -40.30 -29.64
C SER A 214 4.61 -39.68 -28.36
N GLY A 215 4.06 -38.54 -27.95
CA GLY A 215 4.41 -37.94 -26.66
C GLY A 215 3.89 -36.53 -26.56
N SER A 216 3.13 -36.26 -25.50
CA SER A 216 2.78 -34.91 -25.06
C SER A 216 4.05 -34.05 -25.00
N LEU A 217 4.02 -32.89 -25.66
CA LEU A 217 5.09 -31.90 -25.61
C LEU A 217 5.23 -31.45 -24.14
N LYS A 218 6.34 -31.78 -23.49
CA LYS A 218 6.71 -31.12 -22.23
C LYS A 218 7.51 -29.88 -22.58
N GLU A 219 6.89 -28.73 -22.42
CA GLU A 219 7.56 -27.43 -22.35
C GLU A 219 8.69 -27.53 -21.31
N GLN A 220 9.91 -27.20 -21.70
CA GLN A 220 11.04 -27.23 -20.77
C GLN A 220 11.24 -25.82 -20.22
N GLU A 221 10.89 -25.63 -18.95
CA GLU A 221 11.18 -24.40 -18.23
C GLU A 221 12.63 -24.34 -17.78
N LYS A 222 13.24 -23.16 -17.92
CA LYS A 222 14.59 -22.86 -17.43
C LYS A 222 14.58 -21.56 -16.65
N ASN A 223 15.38 -21.54 -15.57
CA ASN A 223 15.52 -20.38 -14.71
C ASN A 223 16.89 -19.75 -14.89
N PHE A 224 16.91 -18.43 -14.99
CA PHE A 224 18.13 -17.65 -15.16
C PHE A 224 18.21 -16.53 -14.13
N VAL A 225 19.43 -16.15 -13.79
CA VAL A 225 19.74 -14.98 -12.96
C VAL A 225 20.53 -14.01 -13.81
N LEU A 226 20.13 -12.75 -13.83
CA LEU A 226 20.83 -11.68 -14.49
C LEU A 226 21.26 -10.62 -13.48
N GLY A 227 22.57 -10.46 -13.30
CA GLY A 227 23.14 -9.41 -12.44
C GLY A 227 23.12 -8.05 -13.14
N LEU A 228 22.51 -7.05 -12.50
CA LEU A 228 22.41 -5.66 -12.96
C LEU A 228 23.58 -4.78 -12.49
N ASP A 229 24.39 -5.27 -11.55
CA ASP A 229 25.54 -4.57 -10.98
C ASP A 229 26.81 -4.70 -11.82
N LYS A 230 26.84 -5.67 -12.73
CA LYS A 230 27.96 -5.93 -13.65
C LYS A 230 27.66 -5.35 -15.03
N VAL A 231 28.68 -4.75 -15.65
CA VAL A 231 28.60 -4.21 -17.01
C VAL A 231 29.63 -4.94 -17.88
N PRO A 232 29.21 -5.70 -18.93
CA PRO A 232 27.82 -5.99 -19.29
C PRO A 232 27.12 -6.92 -18.28
N PRO A 233 25.77 -6.94 -18.26
CA PRO A 233 24.99 -7.85 -17.43
C PRO A 233 25.40 -9.31 -17.66
N VAL A 234 25.50 -10.10 -16.59
CA VAL A 234 25.91 -11.51 -16.68
C VAL A 234 24.70 -12.41 -16.47
N LEU A 235 24.30 -13.13 -17.52
CA LEU A 235 23.23 -14.11 -17.47
C LEU A 235 23.79 -15.47 -17.04
N THR A 236 23.22 -16.07 -16.00
CA THR A 236 23.63 -17.38 -15.47
C THR A 236 22.42 -18.29 -15.36
N GLU A 237 22.48 -19.48 -15.96
CA GLU A 237 21.44 -20.52 -15.77
C GLU A 237 21.50 -21.04 -14.33
N ARG A 238 20.36 -20.98 -13.62
CA ARG A 238 20.19 -21.53 -12.28
C ARG A 238 19.39 -22.82 -12.37
N LYS A 239 20.02 -23.94 -12.05
CA LYS A 239 19.29 -25.18 -11.78
C LYS A 239 18.55 -25.02 -10.46
N ILE A 240 17.24 -24.88 -10.50
CA ILE A 240 16.42 -24.98 -9.30
C ILE A 240 16.45 -26.46 -8.89
N THR A 241 17.00 -26.74 -7.71
CA THR A 241 16.82 -28.05 -7.08
C THR A 241 15.33 -28.21 -6.82
N PRO A 242 14.68 -29.33 -7.21
CA PRO A 242 13.25 -29.51 -7.03
C PRO A 242 12.86 -29.16 -5.60
N GLN A 243 11.75 -28.44 -5.42
CA GLN A 243 11.09 -28.35 -4.12
C GLN A 243 10.97 -29.79 -3.60
N THR A 244 11.46 -30.03 -2.39
CA THR A 244 11.26 -31.32 -1.73
C THR A 244 9.78 -31.65 -1.83
N GLU A 245 9.44 -32.87 -2.25
CA GLU A 245 8.05 -33.28 -2.55
C GLU A 245 7.07 -32.90 -1.43
N ASP A 246 7.55 -32.73 -0.20
CA ASP A 246 6.77 -32.45 1.01
C ASP A 246 6.41 -30.98 1.28
N ILE A 247 6.82 -29.97 0.49
CA ILE A 247 6.55 -28.54 0.79
C ILE A 247 5.58 -27.93 -0.23
N VAL A 248 4.49 -27.38 0.28
CA VAL A 248 3.42 -26.75 -0.51
C VAL A 248 3.75 -25.29 -0.83
N THR A 249 4.21 -24.52 0.16
CA THR A 249 4.58 -23.11 -0.01
C THR A 249 5.52 -22.68 1.11
N SER A 250 6.40 -21.71 0.86
CA SER A 250 7.30 -21.14 1.85
C SER A 250 7.44 -19.62 1.71
N GLN A 251 7.85 -18.96 2.80
CA GLN A 251 8.24 -17.56 2.79
C GLN A 251 9.30 -17.32 3.88
N VAL A 252 10.40 -16.65 3.49
CA VAL A 252 11.41 -16.17 4.45
C VAL A 252 11.01 -14.78 4.98
N PHE A 253 10.94 -14.67 6.30
CA PHE A 253 10.61 -13.44 7.03
C PHE A 253 11.57 -13.27 8.21
N ASN A 254 12.23 -12.11 8.32
CA ASN A 254 13.23 -11.81 9.38
C ASN A 254 14.34 -12.88 9.57
N GLY A 255 14.78 -13.53 8.49
CA GLY A 255 15.82 -14.57 8.53
C GLY A 255 15.32 -15.96 8.96
N GLU A 256 14.02 -16.08 9.23
CA GLU A 256 13.35 -17.33 9.57
C GLU A 256 12.56 -17.81 8.35
N ASN A 257 12.61 -19.11 8.07
CA ASN A 257 11.86 -19.72 6.98
C ASN A 257 10.56 -20.32 7.52
N TYR A 258 9.44 -19.85 7.00
CA TYR A 258 8.12 -20.40 7.29
C TYR A 258 7.66 -21.22 6.10
N TYR A 259 7.15 -22.43 6.34
CA TYR A 259 6.66 -23.28 5.27
C TYR A 259 5.47 -24.12 5.69
N LEU A 260 4.60 -24.39 4.72
CA LEU A 260 3.50 -25.34 4.83
C LEU A 260 3.90 -26.63 4.14
N ASP A 261 3.77 -27.76 4.83
CA ASP A 261 4.04 -29.08 4.25
C ASP A 261 2.80 -29.70 3.58
N ASN A 262 2.96 -30.82 2.88
CA ASN A 262 1.88 -31.56 2.24
C ASN A 262 0.86 -32.15 3.23
N SER A 263 1.25 -32.31 4.50
CA SER A 263 0.32 -32.75 5.56
C SER A 263 -0.55 -31.61 6.09
N GLY A 264 -0.33 -30.38 5.59
CA GLY A 264 -1.09 -29.19 5.94
C GLY A 264 -0.65 -28.54 7.24
N HIS A 265 0.56 -28.83 7.70
CA HIS A 265 1.13 -28.26 8.92
C HIS A 265 2.11 -27.13 8.60
N LEU A 266 2.01 -26.06 9.40
CA LEU A 266 2.90 -24.90 9.31
C LEU A 266 4.11 -25.11 10.24
N PHE A 267 5.29 -24.85 9.70
CA PHE A 267 6.56 -24.93 10.42
C PHE A 267 7.33 -23.63 10.30
N LYS A 268 8.25 -23.44 11.25
CA LYS A 268 9.17 -22.31 11.31
C LYS A 268 10.58 -22.83 11.61
N SER A 269 11.56 -22.55 10.76
CA SER A 269 12.96 -22.92 10.99
C SER A 269 13.88 -21.69 10.96
N SER A 270 14.88 -21.69 11.85
CA SER A 270 15.91 -20.63 11.89
C SER A 270 17.17 -21.09 11.17
N SER A 271 17.67 -20.31 10.21
CA SER A 271 18.99 -20.56 9.63
C SER A 271 20.07 -19.80 10.42
N LYS A 272 20.81 -20.48 11.30
CA LYS A 272 22.08 -19.95 11.83
C LYS A 272 23.24 -20.64 11.11
N ALA A 273 23.95 -19.90 10.26
CA ALA A 273 25.21 -20.35 9.70
C ALA A 273 26.26 -20.48 10.82
N LYS A 274 26.77 -21.68 11.08
CA LYS A 274 28.05 -21.85 11.79
C LYS A 274 29.16 -21.60 10.77
N ASN A 275 30.01 -20.61 11.06
CA ASN A 275 31.21 -20.17 10.34
C ASN A 275 31.01 -19.23 9.15
N GLY A 276 31.07 -17.92 9.42
CA GLY A 276 32.05 -16.98 8.84
C GLY A 276 32.17 -16.78 7.32
N ASP A 277 31.31 -17.35 6.48
CA ASP A 277 31.33 -17.14 5.04
C ASP A 277 29.93 -16.72 4.56
N GLU A 278 29.75 -15.43 4.26
CA GLU A 278 28.47 -14.81 3.88
C GLU A 278 27.98 -15.19 2.47
N ARG A 279 28.42 -16.33 1.93
CA ARG A 279 28.02 -16.82 0.60
C ARG A 279 27.61 -18.28 0.66
N LYS A 280 26.43 -18.53 1.24
CA LYS A 280 25.53 -19.67 0.96
C LYS A 280 24.26 -19.47 1.79
N PHE A 281 23.28 -18.75 1.23
CA PHE A 281 21.90 -18.82 1.71
C PHE A 281 21.38 -20.20 1.32
N ILE A 282 21.32 -21.09 2.30
CA ILE A 282 20.75 -22.42 2.12
C ILE A 282 19.24 -22.24 2.21
N ASP A 283 18.55 -22.29 1.07
CA ASP A 283 17.16 -22.75 1.02
C ASP A 283 17.19 -24.19 1.58
N TYR A 284 16.50 -24.42 2.71
CA TYR A 284 16.25 -25.72 3.38
C TYR A 284 17.24 -26.20 4.47
N PRO A 285 16.77 -26.99 5.48
CA PRO A 285 17.62 -27.57 6.51
C PRO A 285 18.68 -28.47 5.88
N SER A 286 19.96 -28.09 6.03
CA SER A 286 21.06 -28.94 5.56
C SER A 286 21.19 -30.16 6.47
N ALA A 287 21.13 -31.36 5.91
CA ALA A 287 21.66 -32.54 6.58
C ALA A 287 23.18 -32.34 6.76
N ALA A 288 23.61 -32.01 7.98
CA ALA A 288 25.03 -31.95 8.30
C ALA A 288 25.59 -33.39 8.29
N LYS A 289 26.52 -33.68 7.37
CA LYS A 289 27.35 -34.88 7.48
C LYS A 289 28.45 -34.59 8.51
N GLY A 290 28.26 -35.07 9.73
CA GLY A 290 29.34 -35.29 10.67
C GLY A 290 29.91 -36.70 10.46
N GLU A 291 31.21 -36.79 10.22
CA GLU A 291 31.98 -38.01 10.45
C GLU A 291 32.09 -38.17 11.97
N ASP A 292 31.17 -38.95 12.56
CA ASP A 292 31.34 -39.83 13.71
C ASP A 292 29.95 -40.23 14.24
N GLU A 293 29.83 -41.49 14.63
CA GLU A 293 28.58 -42.16 15.01
C GLU A 293 27.80 -41.40 16.11
N GLY A 294 26.84 -40.61 15.68
CA GLY A 294 25.83 -39.95 16.49
C GLY A 294 24.70 -39.48 15.58
N GLU A 295 23.46 -39.83 15.89
CA GLU A 295 22.28 -39.60 15.05
C GLU A 295 22.24 -38.17 14.48
N ALA A 296 22.16 -38.06 13.16
CA ALA A 296 21.99 -36.79 12.47
C ALA A 296 20.62 -36.18 12.82
N PHE A 297 20.62 -35.19 13.71
CA PHE A 297 19.43 -34.38 13.98
C PHE A 297 19.14 -33.49 12.77
N ILE A 298 18.10 -33.83 12.01
CA ILE A 298 17.49 -32.93 11.03
C ILE A 298 16.65 -31.94 11.85
N ASP A 299 17.01 -30.65 11.80
CA ASP A 299 16.18 -29.59 12.37
C ASP A 299 14.96 -29.38 11.45
N TYR A 300 13.86 -30.07 11.75
CA TYR A 300 12.58 -29.93 11.06
C TYR A 300 11.84 -28.63 11.42
N GLY A 301 12.49 -27.70 12.14
CA GLY A 301 11.86 -26.47 12.60
C GLY A 301 10.80 -26.71 13.68
N GLU A 302 10.33 -25.61 14.26
CA GLU A 302 9.21 -25.59 15.20
C GLU A 302 7.89 -25.75 14.45
N LYS A 303 7.11 -26.79 14.77
CA LYS A 303 5.74 -26.95 14.27
C LYS A 303 4.80 -25.97 14.97
N LEU A 304 4.16 -25.09 14.21
CA LEU A 304 3.28 -24.04 14.73
C LEU A 304 1.81 -24.46 14.80
N THR A 305 1.35 -25.32 13.87
CA THR A 305 -0.04 -25.81 13.86
C THR A 305 -0.21 -27.14 14.57
N GLU A 306 -1.25 -27.30 15.37
CA GLU A 306 -1.68 -28.61 15.89
C GLU A 306 -2.71 -29.26 14.95
N LYS A 307 -3.67 -28.47 14.45
CA LYS A 307 -4.67 -28.93 13.46
C LYS A 307 -4.16 -28.67 12.05
N SER A 308 -4.19 -29.69 11.19
CA SER A 308 -3.78 -29.56 9.80
C SER A 308 -4.77 -28.75 8.97
N PHE A 309 -4.25 -28.03 7.99
CA PHE A 309 -5.00 -27.42 6.91
C PHE A 309 -5.28 -28.46 5.82
N PRO A 310 -6.51 -28.55 5.27
CA PRO A 310 -6.83 -29.54 4.23
C PRO A 310 -6.26 -29.12 2.87
N VAL A 311 -4.98 -29.40 2.63
CA VAL A 311 -4.28 -29.14 1.36
C VAL A 311 -4.89 -29.98 0.24
N LYS A 312 -5.14 -29.34 -0.91
CA LYS A 312 -5.70 -29.97 -2.11
C LYS A 312 -4.66 -30.03 -3.22
N ALA A 313 -4.63 -31.13 -3.95
CA ALA A 313 -3.81 -31.25 -5.15
C ALA A 313 -4.20 -30.18 -6.18
N GLU A 314 -3.23 -29.73 -6.99
CA GLU A 314 -3.42 -28.78 -8.10
C GLU A 314 -4.01 -27.41 -7.68
N THR A 315 -3.94 -27.07 -6.39
CA THR A 315 -4.39 -25.77 -5.86
C THR A 315 -3.17 -24.90 -5.55
N GLU A 316 -3.21 -23.62 -5.96
CA GLU A 316 -2.15 -22.67 -5.64
C GLU A 316 -2.29 -22.18 -4.19
N TYR A 317 -1.21 -22.32 -3.44
CA TYR A 317 -1.09 -21.81 -2.08
C TYR A 317 0.03 -20.77 -2.00
N LYS A 318 -0.20 -19.70 -1.23
CA LYS A 318 0.83 -18.68 -0.97
C LYS A 318 0.81 -18.27 0.48
N LEU A 319 1.98 -18.29 1.11
CA LEU A 319 2.18 -17.68 2.43
C LEU A 319 2.44 -16.18 2.30
N ASN A 320 1.80 -15.41 3.18
CA ASN A 320 2.03 -13.98 3.34
C ASN A 320 2.21 -13.65 4.82
N ILE A 321 3.43 -13.25 5.19
CA ILE A 321 3.82 -12.96 6.56
C ILE A 321 4.08 -11.46 6.73
N PHE A 322 3.45 -10.87 7.72
CA PHE A 322 3.55 -9.45 8.06
C PHE A 322 3.92 -9.26 9.53
N PRO A 323 4.71 -8.22 9.87
CA PRO A 323 5.18 -7.99 11.23
C PRO A 323 4.02 -7.80 12.22
N ASP A 324 4.15 -8.41 13.40
CA ASP A 324 3.40 -8.07 14.61
C ASP A 324 4.40 -7.96 15.78
N ASP A 325 4.68 -6.73 16.19
CA ASP A 325 5.56 -6.45 17.34
C ASP A 325 4.80 -6.50 18.67
N THR A 326 3.46 -6.51 18.62
CA THR A 326 2.59 -6.44 19.80
C THR A 326 2.22 -7.81 20.32
N HIS A 327 2.01 -8.79 19.43
CA HIS A 327 1.64 -10.15 19.78
C HIS A 327 2.40 -11.15 18.89
N PRO A 328 3.62 -11.57 19.25
CA PRO A 328 4.28 -12.66 18.53
C PRO A 328 3.43 -13.95 18.64
N PRO A 329 3.30 -14.76 17.57
CA PRO A 329 4.00 -14.69 16.27
C PRO A 329 3.44 -13.62 15.30
N PRO A 330 4.17 -13.28 14.21
CA PRO A 330 3.68 -12.37 13.17
C PRO A 330 2.31 -12.78 12.60
N TYR A 331 1.65 -11.86 11.91
CA TYR A 331 0.47 -12.21 11.12
C TYR A 331 0.88 -13.14 9.97
N ILE A 332 0.46 -14.40 10.04
CA ILE A 332 0.75 -15.42 9.01
C ILE A 332 -0.55 -15.73 8.28
N PHE A 333 -0.63 -15.31 7.02
CA PHE A 333 -1.74 -15.65 6.15
C PHE A 333 -1.37 -16.79 5.20
N LEU A 334 -2.32 -17.69 4.99
CA LEU A 334 -2.29 -18.69 3.93
C LEU A 334 -3.39 -18.35 2.92
N ARG A 335 -3.00 -18.05 1.69
CA ARG A 335 -3.91 -17.86 0.57
C ARG A 335 -4.13 -19.19 -0.14
N GLU A 336 -5.37 -19.64 -0.23
CA GLU A 336 -5.84 -20.76 -1.07
C GLU A 336 -6.68 -20.16 -2.21
N ASN A 337 -6.14 -20.10 -3.42
CA ASN A 337 -6.74 -19.37 -4.54
C ASN A 337 -7.09 -17.90 -4.17
N LYS A 338 -8.38 -17.56 -4.03
CA LYS A 338 -8.87 -16.25 -3.57
C LYS A 338 -9.34 -16.24 -2.11
N THR A 339 -9.22 -17.34 -1.37
CA THR A 339 -9.59 -17.39 0.05
C THR A 339 -8.37 -17.17 0.91
N LEU A 340 -8.47 -16.27 1.87
CA LEU A 340 -7.41 -15.99 2.82
C LEU A 340 -7.74 -16.59 4.19
N TYR A 341 -6.78 -17.33 4.72
CA TYR A 341 -6.82 -17.89 6.05
C TYR A 341 -5.76 -17.21 6.92
N LEU A 342 -6.09 -16.92 8.17
CA LEU A 342 -5.18 -16.37 9.16
C LEU A 342 -4.81 -17.46 10.16
N PHE A 343 -3.51 -17.61 10.43
CA PHE A 343 -3.04 -18.47 11.51
C PHE A 343 -3.44 -17.88 12.86
N SER A 344 -4.11 -18.68 13.67
CA SER A 344 -4.50 -18.33 15.04
C SER A 344 -3.54 -19.00 16.02
N PRO A 345 -2.72 -18.25 16.77
CA PRO A 345 -1.81 -18.82 17.76
C PRO A 345 -2.54 -19.55 18.90
N ASN A 346 -3.77 -19.14 19.21
CA ASN A 346 -4.58 -19.72 20.28
C ASN A 346 -5.13 -21.10 19.89
N SER A 347 -5.66 -21.24 18.68
CA SER A 347 -6.17 -22.52 18.18
C SER A 347 -5.10 -23.37 17.50
N LYS A 348 -3.90 -22.81 17.28
CA LYS A 348 -2.79 -23.38 16.51
C LYS A 348 -3.28 -23.97 15.19
N SER A 349 -4.09 -23.20 14.47
CA SER A 349 -4.71 -23.62 13.23
C SER A 349 -4.99 -22.42 12.31
N PHE A 350 -5.19 -22.70 11.03
CA PHE A 350 -5.64 -21.70 10.06
C PHE A 350 -7.15 -21.54 10.11
N GLU A 351 -7.60 -20.30 10.29
CA GLU A 351 -9.01 -19.92 10.35
C GLU A 351 -9.35 -19.07 9.13
N LYS A 352 -10.50 -19.32 8.51
CA LYS A 352 -10.94 -18.53 7.34
C LYS A 352 -11.10 -17.07 7.78
N PHE A 353 -10.45 -16.16 7.07
CA PHE A 353 -10.37 -14.76 7.43
C PHE A 353 -11.05 -13.84 6.41
N PHE A 354 -10.82 -14.08 5.12
CA PHE A 354 -11.37 -13.25 4.05
C PHE A 354 -11.63 -14.08 2.79
N GLU A 355 -12.69 -13.79 2.06
CA GLU A 355 -13.01 -14.45 0.78
C GLU A 355 -12.84 -13.47 -0.38
N ASN A 356 -12.53 -13.99 -1.56
CA ASN A 356 -12.31 -13.19 -2.77
C ASN A 356 -11.14 -12.18 -2.67
N ALA A 357 -10.11 -12.50 -1.87
CA ALA A 357 -8.87 -11.72 -1.80
C ALA A 357 -8.11 -11.82 -3.12
N SER A 358 -7.96 -10.70 -3.83
CA SER A 358 -7.07 -10.59 -4.99
C SER A 358 -5.64 -10.30 -4.55
N PHE A 359 -5.44 -9.37 -3.60
CA PHE A 359 -4.13 -8.89 -3.21
C PHE A 359 -4.01 -8.42 -1.75
N LEU A 360 -2.79 -8.48 -1.21
CA LEU A 360 -2.40 -7.98 0.13
C LEU A 360 -1.21 -7.01 0.05
N LYS A 361 -1.37 -5.73 0.44
CA LYS A 361 -0.24 -4.77 0.56
C LYS A 361 -0.15 -4.16 1.95
N ILE A 362 1.03 -4.27 2.57
CA ILE A 362 1.31 -3.56 3.82
C ILE A 362 1.50 -2.06 3.59
N SER A 363 1.03 -1.23 4.52
CA SER A 363 1.21 0.22 4.49
C SER A 363 2.68 0.61 4.71
N PRO A 364 3.11 1.80 4.25
CA PRO A 364 4.49 2.28 4.45
C PRO A 364 4.93 2.36 5.92
N ASP A 365 4.00 2.62 6.84
CA ASP A 365 4.27 2.65 8.28
C ASP A 365 4.24 1.27 8.97
N LEU A 366 3.97 0.20 8.20
CA LEU A 366 3.85 -1.18 8.66
C LEU A 366 2.74 -1.40 9.71
N LYS A 367 1.74 -0.51 9.77
CA LYS A 367 0.65 -0.59 10.76
C LYS A 367 -0.65 -1.12 10.19
N LYS A 368 -0.81 -1.16 8.87
CA LYS A 368 -2.06 -1.47 8.19
C LYS A 368 -1.79 -2.42 7.03
N LEU A 369 -2.78 -3.26 6.73
CA LEU A 369 -2.75 -4.17 5.60
C LEU A 369 -3.97 -3.89 4.72
N LEU A 370 -3.70 -3.56 3.46
CA LEU A 370 -4.71 -3.45 2.41
C LEU A 370 -5.14 -4.85 1.98
N LEU A 371 -6.44 -5.09 2.04
CA LEU A 371 -7.13 -6.30 1.61
C LEU A 371 -8.03 -5.91 0.43
N LEU A 372 -7.72 -6.41 -0.76
CA LEU A 372 -8.47 -6.07 -1.97
C LEU A 372 -9.30 -7.29 -2.43
N SER A 373 -10.54 -7.04 -2.85
CA SER A 373 -11.32 -7.96 -3.67
C SER A 373 -11.56 -7.39 -5.06
N ASP A 374 -12.26 -8.11 -5.93
CA ASP A 374 -12.58 -7.60 -7.26
C ASP A 374 -13.41 -6.29 -7.22
N TYR A 375 -14.12 -5.99 -6.12
CA TYR A 375 -15.03 -4.82 -6.02
C TYR A 375 -14.97 -4.07 -4.69
N GLU A 376 -14.18 -4.53 -3.72
CA GLU A 376 -14.18 -3.98 -2.37
C GLU A 376 -12.76 -3.72 -1.88
N ILE A 377 -12.60 -2.62 -1.14
CA ILE A 377 -11.37 -2.25 -0.47
C ILE A 377 -11.58 -2.35 1.03
N TRP A 378 -10.71 -3.12 1.68
CA TRP A 378 -10.71 -3.33 3.12
C TRP A 378 -9.33 -3.01 3.70
N ILE A 379 -9.29 -2.55 4.95
CA ILE A 379 -8.06 -2.25 5.68
C ILE A 379 -8.07 -3.02 6.99
N LEU A 380 -7.06 -3.86 7.22
CA LEU A 380 -6.80 -4.48 8.51
C LEU A 380 -5.76 -3.67 9.27
N PHE A 381 -6.07 -3.26 10.50
CA PHE A 381 -5.10 -2.61 11.38
C PHE A 381 -4.25 -3.67 12.07
N LEU A 382 -2.96 -3.75 11.71
CA LEU A 382 -1.99 -4.67 12.31
C LEU A 382 -1.54 -4.22 13.69
N LYS A 383 -1.67 -2.91 14.00
CA LYS A 383 -1.26 -2.30 15.27
C LYS A 383 -2.32 -1.33 15.77
N GLU A 384 -2.35 -1.13 17.09
CA GLU A 384 -3.21 -0.12 17.70
C GLU A 384 -2.84 1.30 17.21
N ILE A 385 -3.85 2.05 16.78
CA ILE A 385 -3.74 3.45 16.38
C ILE A 385 -4.30 4.30 17.51
N VAL A 386 -3.41 4.97 18.23
CA VAL A 386 -3.76 5.83 19.38
C VAL A 386 -4.17 7.25 18.98
N SER A 387 -3.77 7.69 17.78
CA SER A 387 -4.19 8.96 17.19
C SER A 387 -5.60 8.87 16.61
N GLN A 388 -6.31 9.98 16.49
CA GLN A 388 -7.65 9.98 15.87
C GLN A 388 -7.59 9.78 14.34
N PRO A 389 -8.47 8.94 13.75
CA PRO A 389 -9.42 8.05 14.42
C PRO A 389 -8.72 6.85 15.08
N GLN A 390 -9.08 6.57 16.34
CA GLN A 390 -8.47 5.47 17.10
C GLN A 390 -8.94 4.11 16.58
N ARG A 391 -8.02 3.14 16.56
CA ARG A 391 -8.26 1.78 16.05
C ARG A 391 -7.54 0.75 16.88
N LYS A 392 -8.15 -0.43 17.02
CA LYS A 392 -7.53 -1.57 17.70
C LYS A 392 -6.73 -2.43 16.71
N ALA A 393 -5.70 -3.10 17.21
CA ALA A 393 -5.04 -4.15 16.43
C ALA A 393 -6.04 -5.28 16.12
N GLY A 394 -5.98 -5.83 14.91
CA GLY A 394 -6.93 -6.80 14.38
C GLY A 394 -8.25 -6.22 13.86
N GLU A 395 -8.50 -4.92 14.04
CA GLU A 395 -9.73 -4.28 13.54
C GLU A 395 -9.74 -4.25 12.01
N GLN A 396 -10.88 -4.60 11.40
CA GLN A 396 -11.12 -4.49 9.97
C GLN A 396 -11.99 -3.26 9.67
N LEU A 397 -11.56 -2.46 8.71
CA LEU A 397 -12.31 -1.34 8.16
C LEU A 397 -12.72 -1.67 6.73
N PHE A 398 -14.02 -1.73 6.49
CA PHE A 398 -14.58 -1.66 5.14
C PHE A 398 -14.46 -0.22 4.65
N LEU A 399 -13.69 0.02 3.59
CA LEU A 399 -13.48 1.36 3.08
C LEU A 399 -14.54 1.74 2.05
N VAL A 400 -14.65 0.95 0.98
CA VAL A 400 -15.57 1.22 -0.13
C VAL A 400 -15.86 -0.04 -0.93
N ARG A 401 -17.06 -0.06 -1.54
CA ARG A 401 -17.42 -0.99 -2.61
C ARG A 401 -17.73 -0.22 -3.88
N LEU A 402 -17.20 -0.69 -5.00
CA LEU A 402 -17.36 -0.09 -6.32
C LEU A 402 -18.21 -1.00 -7.22
N SER A 403 -18.87 -0.39 -8.21
CA SER A 403 -19.61 -1.12 -9.24
C SER A 403 -18.69 -1.72 -10.30
N GLU A 404 -17.55 -1.08 -10.53
CA GLU A 404 -16.53 -1.50 -11.48
C GLU A 404 -15.47 -2.34 -10.79
N LYS A 405 -14.85 -3.24 -11.56
CA LYS A 405 -13.78 -4.09 -11.05
C LYS A 405 -12.56 -3.22 -10.70
N ILE A 406 -12.00 -3.46 -9.53
CA ILE A 406 -10.76 -2.81 -9.09
C ILE A 406 -9.58 -3.55 -9.72
N GLY A 407 -8.70 -2.80 -10.37
CA GLY A 407 -7.44 -3.29 -10.92
C GLY A 407 -6.36 -3.31 -9.84
N ASP A 408 -5.32 -2.50 -10.04
CA ASP A 408 -4.25 -2.33 -9.07
C ASP A 408 -4.64 -1.30 -8.00
N CYS A 409 -4.11 -1.52 -6.79
CA CYS A 409 -4.29 -0.60 -5.67
C CYS A 409 -3.00 -0.52 -4.85
N PHE A 410 -2.58 0.69 -4.54
CA PHE A 410 -1.35 0.99 -3.80
C PHE A 410 -1.61 1.98 -2.68
N TRP A 411 -0.81 1.88 -1.62
CA TRP A 411 -0.69 2.94 -0.64
C TRP A 411 0.01 4.13 -1.29
N LEU A 412 -0.69 5.26 -1.45
CA LEU A 412 -0.11 6.53 -1.86
C LEU A 412 0.82 7.04 -0.74
N ASN A 413 0.28 7.02 0.48
CA ASN A 413 1.00 7.17 1.75
C ASN A 413 0.33 6.23 2.79
N SER A 414 0.56 6.43 4.09
CA SER A 414 -0.02 5.54 5.12
C SER A 414 -1.52 5.73 5.38
N ASP A 415 -2.16 6.74 4.79
CA ASP A 415 -3.57 7.10 5.03
C ASP A 415 -4.37 7.38 3.73
N TYR A 416 -3.73 7.23 2.57
CA TYR A 416 -4.36 7.38 1.25
C TYR A 416 -3.98 6.21 0.35
N LEU A 417 -4.92 5.81 -0.48
CA LEU A 417 -4.79 4.79 -1.51
C LEU A 417 -4.89 5.43 -2.88
N ILE A 418 -4.19 4.85 -3.85
CA ILE A 418 -4.32 5.14 -5.27
C ILE A 418 -4.59 3.84 -6.01
N PHE A 419 -5.64 3.82 -6.81
CA PHE A 419 -6.10 2.60 -7.48
C PHE A 419 -6.83 2.90 -8.77
N ASN A 420 -6.95 1.93 -9.65
CA ASN A 420 -7.82 2.02 -10.83
C ASN A 420 -9.08 1.17 -10.68
N ALA A 421 -10.18 1.70 -11.21
CA ALA A 421 -11.42 0.98 -11.40
C ALA A 421 -11.88 1.26 -12.84
N ALA A 422 -11.99 0.20 -13.65
CA ALA A 422 -12.10 0.32 -15.10
C ALA A 422 -10.98 1.23 -15.68
N ASN A 423 -11.33 2.23 -16.50
CA ASN A 423 -10.40 3.21 -17.10
C ASN A 423 -10.06 4.40 -16.18
N LYS A 424 -10.65 4.48 -14.97
CA LYS A 424 -10.47 5.61 -14.06
C LYS A 424 -9.44 5.33 -13.00
N ILE A 425 -8.61 6.32 -12.72
CA ILE A 425 -7.63 6.30 -11.65
C ILE A 425 -8.14 7.19 -10.53
N LYS A 426 -8.21 6.63 -9.33
CA LYS A 426 -8.82 7.24 -8.16
C LYS A 426 -7.84 7.33 -7.00
N ILE A 427 -7.97 8.37 -6.20
CA ILE A 427 -7.33 8.49 -4.89
C ILE A 427 -8.39 8.53 -3.81
N ALA A 428 -8.23 7.73 -2.76
CA ALA A 428 -9.12 7.70 -1.61
C ALA A 428 -8.35 7.84 -0.31
N GLU A 429 -8.87 8.61 0.64
CA GLU A 429 -8.40 8.56 2.02
C GLU A 429 -8.92 7.30 2.75
N ILE A 430 -8.40 6.98 3.93
CA ILE A 430 -8.92 5.91 4.80
C ILE A 430 -9.68 6.41 6.04
N ASP A 431 -9.82 7.71 6.21
CA ASP A 431 -10.54 8.31 7.35
C ASP A 431 -12.07 8.17 7.16
N ASP A 432 -12.68 7.31 7.97
CA ASP A 432 -14.10 6.94 7.89
C ASP A 432 -15.02 7.73 8.84
N ARG A 433 -14.52 8.78 9.50
CA ARG A 433 -15.32 9.56 10.48
C ARG A 433 -16.52 10.28 9.84
N ASP A 434 -16.54 10.36 8.52
CA ASP A 434 -17.65 10.76 7.66
C ASP A 434 -17.48 10.03 6.31
N LYS A 435 -18.23 10.42 5.27
CA LYS A 435 -18.00 9.97 3.90
C LYS A 435 -16.50 10.02 3.52
N ILE A 436 -16.04 8.95 2.88
CA ILE A 436 -14.68 8.86 2.33
C ILE A 436 -14.54 9.88 1.19
N ASN A 437 -13.53 10.74 1.27
CA ASN A 437 -13.11 11.56 0.15
C ASN A 437 -12.42 10.67 -0.89
N ILE A 438 -13.05 10.54 -2.06
CA ILE A 438 -12.54 9.82 -3.22
C ILE A 438 -12.56 10.78 -4.40
N VAL A 439 -11.44 10.90 -5.09
CA VAL A 439 -11.23 11.80 -6.23
C VAL A 439 -10.79 10.99 -7.43
N ASP A 440 -11.36 11.29 -8.59
CA ASP A 440 -10.91 10.77 -9.88
C ASP A 440 -9.82 11.70 -10.42
N ILE A 441 -8.60 11.20 -10.58
CA ILE A 441 -7.44 12.02 -10.95
C ILE A 441 -7.05 11.92 -12.44
N ALA A 442 -7.57 10.89 -13.11
CA ALA A 442 -7.39 10.67 -14.53
C ALA A 442 -8.41 9.65 -15.04
N GLU A 443 -8.80 9.83 -16.29
CA GLU A 443 -9.51 8.86 -17.11
C GLU A 443 -8.59 8.54 -18.30
N VAL A 444 -8.19 7.27 -18.44
CA VAL A 444 -7.01 6.90 -19.26
C VAL A 444 -7.20 7.23 -20.75
N ASP A 445 -8.40 7.06 -21.28
CA ASP A 445 -8.77 7.40 -22.65
C ASP A 445 -8.86 8.91 -22.92
N GLU A 446 -8.95 9.74 -21.87
CA GLU A 446 -8.93 11.20 -21.97
C GLU A 446 -7.52 11.79 -21.82
N LEU A 447 -6.50 10.98 -21.52
CA LEU A 447 -5.13 11.48 -21.39
C LEU A 447 -4.67 12.14 -22.70
N PRO A 448 -3.96 13.28 -22.64
CA PRO A 448 -3.73 14.16 -23.79
C PRO A 448 -2.94 13.54 -24.95
N PHE A 449 -2.23 12.44 -24.68
CA PHE A 449 -1.47 11.68 -25.67
C PHE A 449 -2.20 10.45 -26.21
N ILE A 450 -3.33 10.08 -25.59
CA ILE A 450 -4.26 9.03 -26.06
C ILE A 450 -5.44 9.67 -26.81
N SER A 451 -5.92 10.81 -26.33
CA SER A 451 -7.08 11.52 -26.88
C SER A 451 -6.88 11.86 -28.36
N THR A 452 -7.48 11.05 -29.22
CA THR A 452 -7.57 11.36 -30.64
C THR A 452 -8.66 12.42 -30.83
N HIS A 453 -8.52 13.34 -31.80
CA HIS A 453 -9.59 14.30 -32.13
C HIS A 453 -10.89 13.65 -32.68
N ARG A 454 -11.01 12.33 -32.60
CA ARG A 454 -12.18 11.53 -32.95
C ARG A 454 -12.58 10.63 -31.78
N PRO A 455 -13.84 10.19 -31.70
CA PRO A 455 -14.22 9.12 -30.78
C PRO A 455 -13.40 7.85 -31.06
N LEU A 456 -12.96 7.18 -30.00
CA LEU A 456 -12.38 5.85 -30.08
C LEU A 456 -13.46 4.85 -30.53
N SER A 457 -13.10 3.90 -31.38
CA SER A 457 -13.92 2.73 -31.65
C SER A 457 -14.05 1.84 -30.41
N GLU A 458 -15.03 0.93 -30.38
CA GLU A 458 -15.20 -0.01 -29.26
C GLU A 458 -13.99 -0.92 -29.04
N GLU A 459 -13.24 -1.26 -30.09
CA GLU A 459 -12.01 -2.04 -29.97
C GLU A 459 -10.87 -1.21 -29.39
N GLU A 460 -10.73 0.04 -29.80
CA GLU A 460 -9.73 0.96 -29.25
C GLU A 460 -10.02 1.28 -27.78
N ALA A 461 -11.28 1.56 -27.43
CA ALA A 461 -11.69 1.83 -26.05
C ALA A 461 -11.37 0.66 -25.12
N ARG A 462 -11.57 -0.58 -25.57
CA ARG A 462 -11.24 -1.80 -24.81
C ARG A 462 -9.76 -1.95 -24.47
N VAL A 463 -8.85 -1.35 -25.25
CA VAL A 463 -7.41 -1.35 -24.94
C VAL A 463 -7.09 -0.47 -23.71
N PHE A 464 -7.94 0.53 -23.44
CA PHE A 464 -7.81 1.43 -22.30
C PHE A 464 -8.65 0.98 -21.09
N GLU A 465 -9.44 -0.08 -21.23
CA GLU A 465 -10.17 -0.69 -20.12
C GLU A 465 -9.20 -1.47 -19.20
N ASN A 466 -9.12 -1.07 -17.94
CA ASN A 466 -8.26 -1.68 -16.91
C ASN A 466 -6.75 -1.52 -17.20
N PRO A 467 -6.22 -0.27 -17.19
CA PRO A 467 -4.79 -0.03 -17.31
C PRO A 467 -4.04 -0.71 -16.16
N GLU A 468 -2.80 -1.13 -16.41
CA GLU A 468 -1.88 -1.49 -15.33
C GLU A 468 -1.30 -0.20 -14.77
N ILE A 469 -1.40 -0.01 -13.46
CA ILE A 469 -0.82 1.16 -12.80
C ILE A 469 0.23 0.76 -11.78
N PHE A 470 1.19 1.64 -11.56
CA PHE A 470 2.19 1.46 -10.52
C PHE A 470 2.49 2.79 -9.83
N TRP A 471 2.30 2.82 -8.52
CA TRP A 471 2.72 3.96 -7.70
C TRP A 471 4.14 3.77 -7.20
N ASN A 472 5.05 4.64 -7.65
CA ASN A 472 6.44 4.58 -7.22
C ASN A 472 6.67 5.46 -5.98
N GLN A 473 7.00 4.82 -4.86
CA GLN A 473 7.28 5.52 -3.60
C GLN A 473 8.59 6.33 -3.64
N PHE A 474 9.52 6.04 -4.55
CA PHE A 474 10.80 6.73 -4.66
C PHE A 474 10.64 8.15 -5.21
N ASP A 475 10.00 8.30 -6.37
CA ASP A 475 9.83 9.60 -7.06
C ASP A 475 8.47 10.26 -6.82
N LYS A 476 7.54 9.57 -6.14
CA LYS A 476 6.16 10.01 -5.88
C LYS A 476 5.37 10.28 -7.16
N LYS A 477 5.59 9.46 -8.19
CA LYS A 477 4.84 9.48 -9.45
C LYS A 477 4.02 8.20 -9.64
N LEU A 478 2.93 8.36 -10.37
CA LEU A 478 2.13 7.27 -10.88
C LEU A 478 2.61 6.92 -12.29
N TYR A 479 2.77 5.64 -12.56
CA TYR A 479 3.04 5.09 -13.88
C TYR A 479 1.80 4.33 -14.36
N ILE A 480 1.47 4.49 -15.64
CA ILE A 480 0.27 3.90 -16.24
C ILE A 480 0.70 3.26 -17.56
N LEU A 481 0.53 1.95 -17.68
CA LEU A 481 0.69 1.23 -18.93
C LEU A 481 -0.69 0.99 -19.55
N SER A 482 -0.89 1.53 -20.75
CA SER A 482 -2.10 1.29 -21.53
C SER A 482 -1.83 1.47 -23.03
N GLY A 483 -2.35 0.56 -23.86
CA GLY A 483 -2.15 0.60 -25.32
C GLY A 483 -0.68 0.67 -25.75
N GLU A 484 0.19 -0.08 -25.06
CA GLU A 484 1.65 -0.10 -25.22
C GLU A 484 2.40 1.20 -24.86
N ASN A 485 1.69 2.20 -24.36
CA ASN A 485 2.27 3.44 -23.89
C ASN A 485 2.46 3.37 -22.38
N LEU A 486 3.71 3.44 -21.94
CA LEU A 486 4.03 3.65 -20.54
C LEU A 486 4.12 5.16 -20.30
N SER A 487 3.16 5.68 -19.54
CA SER A 487 3.09 7.09 -19.16
C SER A 487 3.38 7.28 -17.68
N GLN A 488 3.74 8.51 -17.30
CA GLN A 488 4.00 8.90 -15.92
C GLN A 488 3.31 10.21 -15.59
N SER A 489 2.87 10.35 -14.34
CA SER A 489 2.39 11.61 -13.79
C SER A 489 3.54 12.54 -13.40
N GLY A 490 3.23 13.81 -13.21
CA GLY A 490 4.00 14.69 -12.33
C GLY A 490 3.99 14.17 -10.89
N LYS A 491 4.74 14.82 -10.00
CA LYS A 491 4.78 14.46 -8.58
C LYS A 491 3.38 14.68 -7.96
N LEU A 492 2.73 13.62 -7.47
CA LEU A 492 1.37 13.72 -6.89
C LEU A 492 1.37 14.10 -5.41
N LEU A 493 2.45 13.76 -4.69
CA LEU A 493 2.68 14.18 -3.31
C LEU A 493 3.92 15.09 -3.25
N PRO A 494 3.97 16.11 -2.38
CA PRO A 494 5.13 17.01 -2.28
C PRO A 494 6.46 16.37 -1.87
#